data_AF-X1BK32-F1
#
_entry.id   AF-X1BK32-F1
#
_cell.length_a   1.000
_cell.length_b   1.000
_cell.length_c   1.000
_cell.angle_alpha   90.00
_cell.angle_beta   90.00
_cell.angle_gamma   90.00
#
_symmetry.space_group_name_H-M   'P 1'
#
loop_
_entity.id
_entity.type
_entity.pdbx_description
1 polymer ?
#
loop_
_entity_poly.entity_id
_entity_poly.type
_entity_poly.pdbx_seq_one_letter_code
_entity_poly.pdbx_strand_id
1 'polypeptide(L)'
;NADEGVLLVANRYFGIDLSENACDICIITRLPSYLKPFDNILLDYKKDEYYYKQLFARRLTQAFGRVNRGKKDLSCVYILDPQLFNSFSSQDNLFKLFPSISQKRIEFSFEISDKLDFEKTIEIANDFLDKNDSIHNKYDEFLKGEHKIEKPFGKERSILNNIYQVYLNAWKLIYQNRPKEGIDKFKKLIDMLVRKVNVKEFKIIIEWINYIIYFVYFNLEKHGMSTYKEEFKKHEGIIQKSDYLTWLNKLVYFEQEDIKKTGIEYETKEDIQLQFL
;
A
#
# COMPACT_ATOMS: atom_id res chain seq x y z
N ASN A 1 -20.81 -34.85 -14.58
CA ASN A 1 -21.14 -33.74 -13.67
C ASN A 1 -20.67 -34.14 -12.30
N ALA A 2 -19.74 -33.40 -11.72
CA ALA A 2 -19.42 -33.55 -10.31
C ALA A 2 -20.30 -32.54 -9.58
N ASP A 3 -21.08 -33.01 -8.62
CA ASP A 3 -21.97 -32.15 -7.82
C ASP A 3 -21.16 -31.27 -6.83
N GLU A 4 -19.89 -31.62 -6.62
CA GLU A 4 -18.92 -30.89 -5.81
C GLU A 4 -17.57 -30.80 -6.53
N GLY A 5 -16.80 -29.74 -6.29
CA GLY A 5 -15.49 -29.56 -6.90
C GLY A 5 -14.62 -28.54 -6.20
N VAL A 6 -13.30 -28.72 -6.30
CA VAL A 6 -12.31 -27.78 -5.76
C VAL A 6 -11.70 -26.98 -6.89
N LEU A 7 -11.81 -25.65 -6.81
CA LEU A 7 -11.16 -24.72 -7.73
C LEU A 7 -9.85 -24.20 -7.13
N LEU A 8 -8.72 -24.63 -7.71
CA LEU A 8 -7.40 -24.11 -7.35
C LEU A 8 -6.98 -23.00 -8.32
N VAL A 9 -6.82 -21.78 -7.80
CA VAL A 9 -6.46 -20.60 -8.61
C VAL A 9 -5.24 -19.86 -8.06
N ALA A 10 -4.29 -19.58 -8.96
CA ALA A 10 -3.12 -18.77 -8.64
C ALA A 10 -3.44 -17.28 -8.81
N ASN A 11 -3.99 -16.65 -7.76
CA ASN A 11 -4.01 -15.21 -7.42
C ASN A 11 -4.46 -14.16 -8.47
N ARG A 12 -4.64 -14.53 -9.74
CA ARG A 12 -5.40 -13.75 -10.72
C ARG A 12 -6.85 -14.14 -10.58
N TYR A 13 -7.44 -13.68 -9.49
CA TYR A 13 -8.88 -13.47 -9.37
C TYR A 13 -9.28 -12.42 -10.41
N PHE A 14 -9.26 -12.70 -11.71
CA PHE A 14 -9.77 -11.78 -12.74
C PHE A 14 -10.95 -12.47 -13.41
N GLY A 15 -12.14 -11.92 -13.24
CA GLY A 15 -13.35 -12.34 -13.93
C GLY A 15 -14.12 -13.53 -13.35
N ILE A 16 -13.50 -14.38 -12.51
CA ILE A 16 -14.24 -15.49 -11.88
C ILE A 16 -15.12 -14.97 -10.74
N ASP A 17 -16.38 -15.29 -10.86
CA ASP A 17 -17.47 -14.97 -9.96
C ASP A 17 -18.11 -16.27 -9.49
N LEU A 18 -18.14 -16.49 -8.17
CA LEU A 18 -18.64 -17.71 -7.56
C LEU A 18 -19.89 -17.35 -6.74
N SER A 19 -20.99 -17.04 -7.45
CA SER A 19 -22.27 -16.66 -6.84
C SER A 19 -23.19 -17.85 -6.58
N GLU A 20 -24.25 -17.64 -5.79
CA GLU A 20 -25.39 -18.57 -5.68
C GLU A 20 -25.00 -20.00 -5.24
N ASN A 21 -24.23 -20.11 -4.16
CA ASN A 21 -23.68 -21.37 -3.60
C ASN A 21 -22.59 -22.02 -4.47
N ALA A 22 -22.01 -21.31 -5.44
CA ALA A 22 -20.86 -21.83 -6.18
C ALA A 22 -19.57 -21.92 -5.33
N CYS A 23 -19.54 -21.31 -4.14
CA CYS A 23 -18.40 -21.38 -3.22
C CYS A 23 -18.80 -21.08 -1.77
N ASP A 24 -18.97 -22.13 -0.98
CA ASP A 24 -19.27 -22.02 0.46
C ASP A 24 -17.99 -21.85 1.29
N ILE A 25 -16.85 -22.35 0.79
CA ILE A 25 -15.56 -22.33 1.48
C ILE A 25 -14.47 -21.75 0.57
N CYS A 26 -13.80 -20.70 1.04
CA CYS A 26 -12.64 -20.11 0.40
C CYS A 26 -11.41 -20.23 1.30
N ILE A 27 -10.31 -20.77 0.77
CA ILE A 27 -9.05 -20.92 1.50
C ILE A 27 -7.98 -20.03 0.88
N ILE A 28 -7.47 -19.09 1.67
CA ILE A 28 -6.34 -18.21 1.31
C ILE A 28 -5.10 -18.74 2.00
N THR A 29 -4.26 -19.45 1.24
CA THR A 29 -3.04 -20.08 1.77
C THR A 29 -1.89 -19.09 1.93
N ARG A 30 -1.80 -18.08 1.07
CA ARG A 30 -0.75 -17.06 1.08
C ARG A 30 -1.29 -15.72 0.59
N LEU A 31 -0.68 -14.64 1.09
CA LEU A 31 -1.00 -13.30 0.62
C LEU A 31 -0.64 -13.10 -0.87
N PRO A 32 -1.37 -12.21 -1.56
CA PRO A 32 -1.05 -11.82 -2.92
C PRO A 32 0.33 -11.13 -3.04
N SER A 33 1.39 -11.89 -3.29
CA SER A 33 2.77 -11.36 -3.35
C SER A 33 3.13 -10.67 -4.66
N TYR A 34 2.31 -10.80 -5.72
CA TYR A 34 2.62 -10.18 -7.00
C TYR A 34 2.51 -8.66 -6.92
N LEU A 35 3.62 -7.97 -7.12
CA LEU A 35 3.71 -6.52 -7.24
C LEU A 35 3.95 -6.15 -8.70
N LYS A 36 3.26 -5.11 -9.18
CA LYS A 36 3.59 -4.53 -10.49
C LYS A 36 4.94 -3.81 -10.40
N PRO A 37 5.64 -3.57 -11.53
CA PRO A 37 6.90 -2.82 -11.52
C PRO A 37 6.82 -1.48 -10.77
N PHE A 38 5.71 -0.76 -10.94
CA PHE A 38 5.46 0.49 -10.20
C PHE A 38 5.29 0.27 -8.69
N ASP A 39 4.61 -0.80 -8.27
CA ASP A 39 4.43 -1.12 -6.86
C ASP A 39 5.79 -1.46 -6.21
N ASN A 40 6.67 -2.15 -6.95
CA ASN A 40 8.05 -2.42 -6.50
C ASN A 40 8.83 -1.13 -6.30
N ILE A 41 8.71 -0.16 -7.22
CA ILE A 41 9.40 1.14 -7.05
C ILE A 41 8.95 1.84 -5.75
N LEU A 42 7.65 1.85 -5.48
CA LEU A 42 7.11 2.47 -4.26
C LEU A 42 7.55 1.73 -2.99
N LEU A 43 7.66 0.40 -3.04
CA LEU A 43 8.07 -0.39 -1.89
C LEU A 43 9.58 -0.30 -1.66
N ASP A 44 10.38 -0.49 -2.70
CA ASP A 44 11.82 -0.65 -2.59
C ASP A 44 12.52 0.69 -2.38
N TYR A 45 12.11 1.72 -3.13
CA TYR A 45 12.75 3.04 -3.13
C TYR A 45 12.04 4.06 -2.25
N LYS A 46 10.70 4.13 -2.29
CA LYS A 46 9.95 5.08 -1.45
C LYS A 46 9.67 4.53 -0.04
N LYS A 47 9.86 3.23 0.19
CA LYS A 47 9.55 2.55 1.47
C LYS A 47 8.10 2.84 1.94
N ASP A 48 7.16 2.90 0.99
CA ASP A 48 5.75 3.24 1.27
C ASP A 48 4.97 2.02 1.79
N GLU A 49 5.20 1.68 3.05
CA GLU A 49 4.52 0.57 3.73
C GLU A 49 2.99 0.76 3.75
N TYR A 50 2.52 2.00 3.86
CA TYR A 50 1.09 2.29 3.88
C TYR A 50 0.43 2.02 2.52
N TYR A 51 1.07 2.42 1.42
CA TYR A 51 0.61 2.06 0.08
C TYR A 51 0.51 0.54 -0.09
N TYR A 52 1.53 -0.18 0.35
CA TYR A 52 1.55 -1.64 0.30
C TYR A 52 0.38 -2.22 1.10
N LYS A 53 0.17 -1.83 2.37
CA LYS A 53 -0.96 -2.28 3.18
C LYS A 53 -2.32 -1.96 2.54
N GLN A 54 -2.49 -0.79 1.93
CA GLN A 54 -3.70 -0.44 1.16
C GLN A 54 -3.94 -1.39 -0.01
N LEU A 55 -2.87 -1.74 -0.74
CA LEU A 55 -2.94 -2.66 -1.87
C LEU A 55 -3.40 -4.06 -1.41
N PHE A 56 -2.87 -4.58 -0.28
CA PHE A 56 -3.34 -5.83 0.31
C PHE A 56 -4.79 -5.78 0.74
N ALA A 57 -5.17 -4.79 1.53
CA ALA A 57 -6.54 -4.64 2.01
C ALA A 57 -7.54 -4.61 0.85
N ARG A 58 -7.22 -3.88 -0.22
CA ARG A 58 -8.06 -3.83 -1.44
C ARG A 58 -8.18 -5.20 -2.11
N ARG A 59 -7.07 -5.92 -2.30
CA ARG A 59 -7.08 -7.24 -2.94
C ARG A 59 -7.85 -8.27 -2.13
N LEU A 60 -7.65 -8.29 -0.81
CA LEU A 60 -8.38 -9.16 0.11
C LEU A 60 -9.88 -8.82 0.14
N THR A 61 -10.23 -7.54 0.20
CA THR A 61 -11.63 -7.09 0.10
C THR A 61 -12.28 -7.57 -1.21
N GLN A 62 -11.56 -7.49 -2.33
CA GLN A 62 -12.04 -8.00 -3.61
C GLN A 62 -12.19 -9.52 -3.63
N ALA A 63 -11.28 -10.26 -2.97
CA ALA A 63 -11.39 -11.70 -2.82
C ALA A 63 -12.62 -12.07 -1.99
N PHE A 64 -12.84 -11.40 -0.85
CA PHE A 64 -14.02 -11.61 0.00
C PHE A 64 -15.32 -11.34 -0.76
N GLY A 65 -15.38 -10.25 -1.55
CA GLY A 65 -16.56 -9.90 -2.35
C GLY A 65 -16.85 -10.84 -3.52
N ARG A 66 -15.95 -11.76 -3.87
CA ARG A 66 -16.20 -12.80 -4.89
C ARG A 66 -16.92 -14.02 -4.34
N VAL A 67 -16.79 -14.25 -3.05
CA VAL A 67 -17.40 -15.38 -2.33
C VAL A 67 -18.70 -14.94 -1.67
N ASN A 68 -18.82 -13.66 -1.32
CA ASN A 68 -19.99 -13.10 -0.64
C ASN A 68 -20.51 -11.87 -1.39
N ARG A 69 -21.56 -12.02 -2.21
CA ARG A 69 -22.11 -10.95 -3.05
C ARG A 69 -23.39 -10.34 -2.50
N GLY A 70 -24.22 -11.15 -1.86
CA GLY A 70 -25.51 -10.74 -1.30
C GLY A 70 -25.65 -11.00 0.20
N LYS A 71 -26.68 -10.40 0.80
CA LYS A 71 -27.07 -10.67 2.21
C LYS A 71 -27.48 -12.13 2.46
N LYS A 72 -27.74 -12.90 1.40
CA LYS A 72 -28.19 -14.29 1.46
C LYS A 72 -27.06 -15.29 1.20
N ASP A 73 -25.90 -14.83 0.74
CA ASP A 73 -24.76 -15.70 0.48
C ASP A 73 -24.02 -15.93 1.80
N LEU A 74 -23.88 -17.20 2.18
CA LEU A 74 -23.12 -17.63 3.34
C LEU A 74 -21.83 -18.28 2.86
N SER A 75 -20.71 -17.83 3.40
CA SER A 75 -19.41 -18.34 3.00
C SER A 75 -18.42 -18.23 4.14
N CYS A 76 -17.62 -19.27 4.34
CA CYS A 76 -16.51 -19.28 5.27
C CYS A 76 -15.19 -19.00 4.52
N VAL A 77 -14.37 -18.10 5.06
CA VAL A 77 -13.05 -17.79 4.51
C VAL A 77 -11.99 -18.17 5.51
N TYR A 78 -11.16 -19.16 5.17
CA TYR A 78 -10.01 -19.58 5.95
C TYR A 78 -8.76 -18.86 5.46
N ILE A 79 -8.01 -18.32 6.41
CA ILE A 79 -6.76 -17.61 6.15
C ILE A 79 -5.65 -18.35 6.86
N LEU A 80 -4.78 -19.00 6.10
CA LEU A 80 -3.69 -19.82 6.63
C LEU A 80 -2.35 -19.07 6.64
N ASP A 81 -2.30 -17.84 6.13
CA ASP A 81 -1.10 -17.01 6.13
C ASP A 81 -0.88 -16.40 7.54
N PRO A 82 0.21 -16.77 8.24
CA PRO A 82 0.46 -16.27 9.60
C PRO A 82 0.67 -14.75 9.67
N GLN A 83 1.16 -14.12 8.59
CA GLN A 83 1.34 -12.67 8.56
C GLN A 83 -0.02 -11.97 8.63
N LEU A 84 -0.99 -12.47 7.87
CA LEU A 84 -2.33 -11.90 7.86
C LEU A 84 -3.06 -12.15 9.19
N PHE A 85 -2.94 -13.36 9.74
CA PHE A 85 -3.46 -13.68 11.07
C PHE A 85 -2.89 -12.74 12.15
N ASN A 86 -1.58 -12.50 12.13
CA ASN A 86 -0.92 -11.58 13.06
C ASN A 86 -1.38 -10.15 12.85
N SER A 87 -1.50 -9.68 11.59
CA SER A 87 -2.00 -8.33 11.30
C SER A 87 -3.44 -8.11 11.79
N PHE A 88 -4.28 -9.12 11.70
CA PHE A 88 -5.66 -9.07 12.20
C PHE A 88 -5.74 -9.19 13.72
N SER A 89 -4.93 -10.07 14.34
CA SER A 89 -4.93 -10.28 15.79
C SER A 89 -4.28 -9.15 16.57
N SER A 90 -3.33 -8.43 15.98
CA SER A 90 -2.63 -7.29 16.61
C SER A 90 -3.28 -5.92 16.37
N GLN A 91 -4.42 -5.87 15.66
CA GLN A 91 -5.04 -4.62 15.20
C GLN A 91 -4.04 -3.66 14.52
N ASP A 92 -3.11 -4.23 13.74
CA ASP A 92 -2.21 -3.47 12.88
C ASP A 92 -3.04 -2.59 11.92
N ASN A 93 -2.42 -1.54 11.39
CA ASN A 93 -3.03 -0.64 10.41
C ASN A 93 -3.65 -1.37 9.21
N LEU A 94 -3.21 -2.60 8.89
CA LEU A 94 -3.82 -3.42 7.85
C LEU A 94 -5.30 -3.74 8.14
N PHE A 95 -5.65 -4.13 9.37
CA PHE A 95 -7.04 -4.43 9.75
C PHE A 95 -7.94 -3.20 9.56
N LYS A 96 -7.44 -2.04 9.97
CA LYS A 96 -8.11 -0.73 9.85
C LYS A 96 -8.37 -0.31 8.40
N LEU A 97 -7.65 -0.89 7.43
CA LEU A 97 -7.79 -0.55 6.02
C LEU A 97 -8.96 -1.25 5.31
N PHE A 98 -9.58 -2.23 5.95
CA PHE A 98 -10.76 -2.90 5.41
C PHE A 98 -12.01 -2.02 5.49
N PRO A 99 -13.01 -2.23 4.61
CA PRO A 99 -14.34 -1.65 4.81
C PRO A 99 -14.93 -2.05 6.17
N SER A 100 -15.77 -1.18 6.74
CA SER A 100 -16.35 -1.39 8.08
C SER A 100 -17.08 -2.73 8.22
N ILE A 101 -17.80 -3.17 7.18
CA ILE A 101 -18.49 -4.45 7.19
C ILE A 101 -17.52 -5.63 7.24
N SER A 102 -16.39 -5.54 6.54
CA SER A 102 -15.34 -6.56 6.56
C SER A 102 -14.64 -6.61 7.91
N GLN A 103 -14.38 -5.44 8.54
CA GLN A 103 -13.82 -5.36 9.89
C GLN A 103 -14.70 -6.09 10.90
N LYS A 104 -16.01 -5.77 10.94
CA LYS A 104 -16.98 -6.45 11.81
C LYS A 104 -17.02 -7.97 11.60
N ARG A 105 -17.00 -8.42 10.34
CA ARG A 105 -17.03 -9.86 10.01
C ARG A 105 -15.79 -10.60 10.53
N ILE A 106 -14.62 -9.99 10.39
CA ILE A 106 -13.35 -10.54 10.90
C ILE A 106 -13.35 -10.55 12.43
N GLU A 107 -13.81 -9.49 13.08
CA GLU A 107 -13.96 -9.43 14.54
C GLU A 107 -14.88 -10.53 15.06
N PHE A 108 -16.07 -10.68 14.48
CA PHE A 108 -16.98 -11.77 14.82
C PHE A 108 -16.32 -13.14 14.66
N SER A 109 -15.58 -13.33 13.57
CA SER A 109 -14.86 -14.58 13.32
C SER A 109 -13.89 -14.88 14.47
N PHE A 110 -13.19 -13.87 15.00
CA PHE A 110 -12.31 -14.03 16.16
C PHE A 110 -13.03 -14.25 17.49
N GLU A 111 -14.27 -13.77 17.65
CA GLU A 111 -15.06 -14.02 18.86
C GLU A 111 -15.56 -15.47 18.92
N ILE A 112 -15.92 -16.04 17.75
CA ILE A 112 -16.46 -17.40 17.70
C ILE A 112 -15.36 -18.45 17.53
N SER A 113 -14.29 -18.17 16.79
CA SER A 113 -13.26 -19.16 16.48
C SER A 113 -12.27 -19.34 17.62
N ASP A 114 -11.97 -20.59 17.98
CA ASP A 114 -10.81 -20.91 18.79
C ASP A 114 -9.57 -20.93 17.89
N LYS A 115 -8.80 -19.84 17.89
CA LYS A 115 -7.67 -19.59 16.97
C LYS A 115 -6.58 -20.66 17.01
N LEU A 116 -6.53 -21.45 18.09
CA LEU A 116 -5.53 -22.50 18.32
C LEU A 116 -6.09 -23.90 18.08
N ASP A 117 -7.40 -24.03 17.85
CA ASP A 117 -8.10 -25.30 17.66
C ASP A 117 -8.79 -25.33 16.29
N PHE A 118 -8.11 -25.99 15.36
CA PHE A 118 -8.56 -26.12 13.98
C PHE A 118 -9.86 -26.92 13.86
N GLU A 119 -10.02 -27.98 14.69
CA GLU A 119 -11.19 -28.86 14.64
C GLU A 119 -12.44 -28.11 15.09
N LYS A 120 -12.37 -27.41 16.23
CA LYS A 120 -13.47 -26.54 16.69
C LYS A 120 -13.81 -25.45 15.68
N THR A 121 -12.81 -24.87 15.04
CA THR A 121 -13.02 -23.84 14.02
C THR A 121 -13.77 -24.40 12.80
N ILE A 122 -13.54 -25.67 12.43
CA ILE A 122 -14.32 -26.36 11.41
C ILE A 122 -15.76 -26.61 11.87
N GLU A 123 -15.96 -27.08 13.11
CA GLU A 123 -17.31 -27.31 13.66
C GLU A 123 -18.17 -26.03 13.61
N ILE A 124 -17.60 -24.90 14.05
CA ILE A 124 -18.28 -23.60 14.00
C ILE A 124 -18.63 -23.18 12.57
N ALA A 125 -17.74 -23.46 11.61
CA ALA A 125 -17.99 -23.14 10.21
C ALA A 125 -19.09 -24.01 9.61
N ASN A 126 -19.13 -25.31 9.96
CA ASN A 126 -20.21 -26.21 9.55
C ASN A 126 -21.55 -25.73 10.13
N ASP A 127 -21.61 -25.43 11.42
CA ASP A 127 -22.82 -24.87 12.05
C ASP A 127 -23.28 -23.57 11.36
N PHE A 128 -22.33 -22.72 10.96
CA PHE A 128 -22.63 -21.50 10.21
C PHE A 128 -23.18 -21.79 8.80
N LEU A 129 -22.57 -22.71 8.06
CA LEU A 129 -23.00 -23.06 6.70
C LEU A 129 -24.34 -23.82 6.69
N ASP A 130 -24.60 -24.66 7.69
CA ASP A 130 -25.84 -25.40 7.88
C ASP A 130 -27.02 -24.51 8.34
N LYS A 131 -26.80 -23.20 8.43
CA LYS A 131 -27.80 -22.21 8.85
C LYS A 131 -28.34 -22.46 10.25
N ASN A 132 -27.49 -22.90 11.17
CA ASN A 132 -27.86 -23.04 12.58
C ASN A 132 -28.27 -21.67 13.15
N ASP A 133 -29.55 -21.55 13.53
CA ASP A 133 -30.15 -20.30 14.02
C ASP A 133 -29.35 -19.69 15.18
N SER A 134 -28.72 -20.50 16.04
CA SER A 134 -27.96 -19.97 17.17
C SER A 134 -26.76 -19.13 16.74
N ILE A 135 -26.03 -19.52 15.70
CA ILE A 135 -24.85 -18.78 15.23
C ILE A 135 -25.28 -17.61 14.35
N HIS A 136 -26.29 -17.81 13.50
CA HIS A 136 -26.83 -16.72 12.66
C HIS A 136 -27.42 -15.58 13.48
N ASN A 137 -28.15 -15.90 14.56
CA ASN A 137 -28.66 -14.89 15.48
C ASN A 137 -27.52 -14.12 16.14
N LYS A 138 -26.46 -14.81 16.62
CA LYS A 138 -25.26 -14.15 17.16
C LYS A 138 -24.59 -13.25 16.13
N TYR A 139 -24.47 -13.71 14.88
CA TYR A 139 -23.90 -12.93 13.78
C TYR A 139 -24.71 -11.67 13.50
N ASP A 140 -26.02 -11.80 13.38
CA ASP A 140 -26.92 -10.68 13.10
C ASP A 140 -26.94 -9.65 14.24
N GLU A 141 -26.96 -10.11 15.49
CA GLU A 141 -26.83 -9.25 16.67
C GLU A 141 -25.48 -8.54 16.69
N PHE A 142 -24.39 -9.26 16.44
CA PHE A 142 -23.05 -8.69 16.38
C PHE A 142 -22.95 -7.60 15.31
N LEU A 143 -23.49 -7.84 14.12
CA LEU A 143 -23.47 -6.88 13.02
C LEU A 143 -24.32 -5.63 13.31
N LYS A 144 -25.45 -5.77 14.01
CA LYS A 144 -26.30 -4.65 14.46
C LYS A 144 -25.64 -3.80 15.55
N GLY A 145 -24.71 -4.37 16.32
CA GLY A 145 -23.97 -3.67 17.35
C GLY A 145 -23.24 -2.42 16.85
N GLU A 146 -23.19 -1.40 17.72
CA GLU A 146 -22.34 -0.22 17.53
C GLU A 146 -20.88 -0.60 17.75
N HIS A 147 -20.15 -0.85 16.67
CA HIS A 147 -18.71 -1.07 16.71
C HIS A 147 -17.97 0.19 16.30
N LYS A 148 -16.94 0.56 17.05
CA LYS A 148 -16.06 1.67 16.66
C LYS A 148 -15.32 1.26 15.39
N ILE A 149 -15.70 1.86 14.26
CA ILE A 149 -14.99 1.65 13.01
C ILE A 149 -13.61 2.32 13.14
N GLU A 150 -12.58 1.50 13.28
CA GLU A 150 -11.22 1.99 13.31
C GLU A 150 -10.79 2.34 11.88
N LYS A 151 -10.58 3.63 11.65
CA LYS A 151 -10.01 4.12 10.39
C LYS A 151 -8.49 4.19 10.53
N PRO A 152 -7.73 3.84 9.48
CA PRO A 152 -6.29 4.03 9.50
C PRO A 152 -6.01 5.53 9.55
N PHE A 153 -5.02 5.93 10.35
CA PHE A 153 -4.61 7.31 10.53
C PHE A 153 -5.68 8.27 11.06
N GLY A 154 -6.70 7.80 11.80
CA GLY A 154 -7.61 8.64 12.60
C GLY A 154 -7.88 10.06 12.06
N LYS A 155 -7.28 11.07 12.69
CA LYS A 155 -7.44 12.51 12.35
C LYS A 155 -6.53 12.94 11.18
N GLU A 156 -5.48 12.18 10.92
CA GLU A 156 -4.42 12.41 9.95
C GLU A 156 -4.79 12.02 8.51
N ARG A 157 -5.92 11.31 8.28
CA ARG A 157 -6.42 10.98 6.94
C ARG A 157 -6.58 12.20 6.03
N SER A 158 -7.00 13.33 6.58
CA SER A 158 -7.10 14.61 5.87
C SER A 158 -5.75 15.08 5.30
N ILE A 159 -4.66 14.75 5.97
CA ILE A 159 -3.29 15.11 5.60
C ILE A 159 -2.86 14.30 4.37
N LEU A 160 -3.18 13.00 4.31
CA LEU A 160 -2.84 12.14 3.17
C LEU A 160 -3.51 12.62 1.87
N ASN A 161 -4.78 12.98 1.93
CA ASN A 161 -5.49 13.55 0.78
C ASN A 161 -4.84 14.87 0.34
N ASN A 162 -4.42 15.71 1.30
CA ASN A 162 -3.72 16.95 1.00
C ASN A 162 -2.36 16.69 0.33
N ILE A 163 -1.58 15.70 0.79
CA ILE A 163 -0.31 15.29 0.16
C ILE A 163 -0.54 14.98 -1.32
N TYR A 164 -1.50 14.11 -1.66
CA TYR A 164 -1.76 13.75 -3.04
C TYR A 164 -2.16 14.96 -3.91
N GLN A 165 -3.04 15.81 -3.41
CA GLN A 165 -3.45 17.02 -4.13
C GLN A 165 -2.30 17.99 -4.34
N VAL A 166 -1.40 18.14 -3.36
CA VAL A 166 -0.21 18.98 -3.52
C VAL A 166 0.74 18.39 -4.56
N TYR A 167 0.96 17.07 -4.57
CA TYR A 167 1.79 16.40 -5.59
C TYR A 167 1.26 16.66 -6.99
N LEU A 168 -0.04 16.44 -7.23
CA LEU A 168 -0.66 16.66 -8.53
C LEU A 168 -0.50 18.12 -8.98
N ASN A 169 -0.77 19.08 -8.10
CA ASN A 169 -0.67 20.49 -8.42
C ASN A 169 0.79 20.93 -8.67
N ALA A 170 1.74 20.44 -7.86
CA ALA A 170 3.15 20.75 -8.01
C ALA A 170 3.70 20.20 -9.34
N TRP A 171 3.42 18.93 -9.65
CA TRP A 171 3.81 18.33 -10.93
C TRP A 171 3.15 19.03 -12.12
N LYS A 172 1.86 19.36 -12.04
CA LYS A 172 1.17 20.12 -13.09
C LYS A 172 1.86 21.46 -13.38
N LEU A 173 2.28 22.19 -12.34
CA LEU A 173 3.04 23.44 -12.51
C LEU A 173 4.40 23.21 -13.17
N ILE A 174 5.13 22.17 -12.75
CA ILE A 174 6.42 21.80 -13.35
C ILE A 174 6.25 21.47 -14.84
N TYR A 175 5.26 20.64 -15.20
CA TYR A 175 4.94 20.31 -16.59
C TYR A 175 4.50 21.52 -17.43
N GLN A 176 3.90 22.53 -16.80
CA GLN A 176 3.54 23.80 -17.43
C GLN A 176 4.72 24.79 -17.52
N ASN A 177 5.96 24.31 -17.38
CA ASN A 177 7.18 25.12 -17.40
C ASN A 177 7.21 26.20 -16.30
N ARG A 178 6.56 25.94 -15.15
CA ARG A 178 6.58 26.79 -13.95
C ARG A 178 7.24 26.05 -12.77
N PRO A 179 8.51 25.62 -12.91
CA PRO A 179 9.16 24.75 -11.93
C PRO A 179 9.31 25.40 -10.55
N LYS A 180 9.62 26.70 -10.49
CA LYS A 180 9.77 27.42 -9.20
C LYS A 180 8.50 27.33 -8.35
N GLU A 181 7.34 27.51 -8.98
CA GLU A 181 6.04 27.45 -8.30
C GLU A 181 5.68 26.03 -7.87
N GLY A 182 5.98 25.03 -8.70
CA GLY A 182 5.81 23.63 -8.32
C GLY A 182 6.69 23.22 -7.14
N ILE A 183 7.96 23.64 -7.14
CA ILE A 183 8.89 23.40 -6.04
C ILE A 183 8.43 24.12 -4.75
N ASP A 184 7.92 25.34 -4.84
CA ASP A 184 7.36 26.05 -3.68
C ASP A 184 6.19 25.30 -3.04
N LYS A 185 5.33 24.64 -3.85
CA LYS A 185 4.29 23.74 -3.32
C LYS A 185 4.88 22.56 -2.56
N PHE A 186 5.95 21.94 -3.05
CA PHE A 186 6.64 20.86 -2.35
C PHE A 186 7.30 21.33 -1.04
N LYS A 187 7.96 22.49 -1.04
CA LYS A 187 8.56 23.09 0.17
C LYS A 187 7.51 23.37 1.24
N LYS A 188 6.38 23.98 0.87
CA LYS A 188 5.25 24.20 1.78
C LYS A 188 4.67 22.91 2.36
N LEU A 189 4.66 21.83 1.58
CA LEU A 189 4.25 20.51 2.06
C LEU A 189 5.24 19.97 3.09
N ILE A 190 6.54 20.07 2.83
CA ILE A 190 7.58 19.70 3.81
C ILE A 190 7.35 20.48 5.12
N ASP A 191 7.18 21.80 5.06
CA ASP A 191 6.97 22.63 6.25
C ASP A 191 5.73 22.19 7.07
N MET A 192 4.65 21.82 6.38
CA MET A 192 3.45 21.28 7.02
C MET A 192 3.72 19.93 7.69
N LEU A 193 4.45 19.02 7.03
CA LEU A 193 4.74 17.68 7.55
C LEU A 193 5.76 17.72 8.69
N VAL A 194 6.74 18.64 8.64
CA VAL A 194 7.74 18.85 9.69
C VAL A 194 7.08 19.26 11.01
N ARG A 195 5.94 19.94 10.98
CA ARG A 195 5.16 20.27 12.19
C ARG A 195 4.45 19.05 12.80
N LYS A 196 4.49 17.89 12.14
CA LYS A 196 3.80 16.64 12.52
C LYS A 196 4.75 15.43 12.59
N VAL A 197 6.03 15.68 12.91
CA VAL A 197 7.17 14.75 12.78
C VAL A 197 7.10 13.47 13.63
N ASN A 198 6.15 13.36 14.57
CA ASN A 198 6.01 12.16 15.38
C ASN A 198 5.54 10.93 14.59
N VAL A 199 5.12 11.09 13.33
CA VAL A 199 4.68 10.00 12.44
C VAL A 199 5.83 9.60 11.51
N LYS A 200 6.33 8.37 11.65
CA LYS A 200 7.45 7.82 10.85
C LYS A 200 7.20 7.96 9.34
N GLU A 201 5.98 7.70 8.90
CA GLU A 201 5.54 7.77 7.51
C GLU A 201 5.71 9.19 6.94
N PHE A 202 5.51 10.23 7.74
CA PHE A 202 5.71 11.61 7.29
C PHE A 202 7.18 11.95 7.11
N LYS A 203 8.08 11.38 7.91
CA LYS A 203 9.54 11.56 7.72
C LYS A 203 10.01 10.95 6.40
N ILE A 204 9.54 9.73 6.08
CA ILE A 204 9.80 9.08 4.78
C ILE A 204 9.29 9.94 3.63
N ILE A 205 8.08 10.50 3.76
CA ILE A 205 7.50 11.38 2.74
C ILE A 205 8.32 12.66 2.58
N ILE A 206 8.83 13.26 3.66
CA ILE A 206 9.69 14.45 3.59
C ILE A 206 10.98 14.14 2.81
N GLU A 207 11.66 13.03 3.12
CA GLU A 207 12.87 12.62 2.40
C GLU A 207 12.60 12.37 0.91
N TRP A 208 11.48 11.72 0.59
CA TRP A 208 11.05 11.51 -0.79
C TRP A 208 10.75 12.83 -1.53
N ILE A 209 10.12 13.82 -0.87
CA ILE A 209 9.89 15.13 -1.48
C ILE A 209 11.21 15.86 -1.72
N ASN A 210 12.17 15.80 -0.78
CA ASN A 210 13.50 16.38 -0.98
C ASN A 210 14.21 15.76 -2.18
N TYR A 211 14.08 14.44 -2.37
CA TYR A 211 14.56 13.77 -3.59
C TYR A 211 13.87 14.28 -4.86
N ILE A 212 12.54 14.46 -4.84
CA ILE A 212 11.83 15.04 -6.00
C ILE A 212 12.33 16.46 -6.31
N ILE A 213 12.52 17.30 -5.29
CA ILE A 213 13.03 18.67 -5.50
C ILE A 213 14.44 18.63 -6.09
N TYR A 214 15.32 17.80 -5.53
CA TYR A 214 16.66 17.55 -6.09
C TYR A 214 16.58 17.13 -7.56
N PHE A 215 15.74 16.15 -7.89
CA PHE A 215 15.57 15.62 -9.24
C PHE A 215 15.09 16.70 -10.22
N VAL A 216 14.13 17.53 -9.81
CA VAL A 216 13.63 18.63 -10.64
C VAL A 216 14.74 19.66 -10.90
N TYR A 217 15.48 20.09 -9.87
CA TYR A 217 16.58 21.03 -10.06
C TYR A 217 17.70 20.46 -10.93
N PHE A 218 18.05 19.19 -10.74
CA PHE A 218 19.03 18.47 -11.55
C PHE A 218 18.64 18.46 -13.04
N ASN A 219 17.40 18.10 -13.37
CA ASN A 219 16.94 18.08 -14.76
C ASN A 219 16.92 19.48 -15.38
N LEU A 220 16.51 20.50 -14.63
CA LEU A 220 16.53 21.89 -15.14
C LEU A 220 17.94 22.35 -15.48
N GLU A 221 18.93 22.01 -14.63
CA GLU A 221 20.34 22.31 -14.90
C GLU A 221 20.84 21.58 -16.16
N LYS A 222 20.53 20.28 -16.30
CA LYS A 222 20.89 19.48 -17.47
C LYS A 222 20.28 19.99 -18.78
N HIS A 223 19.11 20.61 -18.72
CA HIS A 223 18.47 21.27 -19.87
C HIS A 223 18.92 22.72 -20.08
N GLY A 224 20.06 23.13 -19.50
CA GLY A 224 20.72 24.40 -19.79
C GLY A 224 20.33 25.56 -18.88
N MET A 225 19.53 25.33 -17.83
CA MET A 225 19.23 26.35 -16.82
C MET A 225 20.27 26.32 -15.70
N SER A 226 21.48 26.82 -15.97
CA SER A 226 22.62 26.82 -15.04
C SER A 226 22.35 27.54 -13.70
N THR A 227 21.31 28.39 -13.63
CA THR A 227 20.87 29.08 -12.41
C THR A 227 20.43 28.12 -11.29
N TYR A 228 20.20 26.84 -11.59
CA TYR A 228 19.81 25.83 -10.59
C TYR A 228 20.97 24.97 -10.07
N LYS A 229 22.23 25.21 -10.51
CA LYS A 229 23.40 24.43 -10.07
C LYS A 229 23.57 24.45 -8.55
N GLU A 230 23.50 25.62 -7.94
CA GLU A 230 23.62 25.78 -6.49
C GLU A 230 22.45 25.13 -5.73
N GLU A 231 21.22 25.25 -6.25
CA GLU A 231 20.01 24.73 -5.61
C GLU A 231 19.97 23.20 -5.60
N PHE A 232 20.37 22.54 -6.70
CA PHE A 232 20.43 21.07 -6.72
C PHE A 232 21.56 20.56 -5.82
N LYS A 233 22.73 21.21 -5.79
CA LYS A 233 23.84 20.85 -4.89
C LYS A 233 23.48 21.00 -3.42
N LYS A 234 22.73 22.05 -3.08
CA LYS A 234 22.17 22.21 -1.73
C LYS A 234 21.23 21.06 -1.35
N HIS A 235 20.34 20.66 -2.25
CA HIS A 235 19.43 19.54 -1.98
C HIS A 235 20.15 18.18 -1.98
N GLU A 236 21.24 18.01 -2.75
CA GLU A 236 22.10 16.82 -2.71
C GLU A 236 22.61 16.58 -1.28
N GLY A 237 23.14 17.62 -0.62
CA GLY A 237 23.60 17.52 0.77
C GLY A 237 22.49 17.25 1.80
N ILE A 238 21.22 17.55 1.47
CA ILE A 238 20.06 17.20 2.30
C ILE A 238 19.74 15.72 2.14
N ILE A 239 19.62 15.23 0.90
CA ILE A 239 19.24 13.84 0.63
C ILE A 239 20.33 12.85 1.02
N GLN A 240 21.61 13.27 1.02
CA GLN A 240 22.73 12.43 1.47
C GLN A 240 22.76 12.17 2.99
N LYS A 241 21.90 12.85 3.75
CA LYS A 241 21.71 12.66 5.20
C LYS A 241 20.37 11.99 5.50
N SER A 242 19.86 11.19 4.56
CA SER A 242 18.59 10.49 4.71
C SER A 242 18.74 9.37 5.75
N ASP A 243 17.81 9.36 6.72
CA ASP A 243 17.73 8.37 7.78
C ASP A 243 16.86 7.16 7.38
N TYR A 244 15.87 7.38 6.52
CA TYR A 244 14.88 6.34 6.15
C TYR A 244 15.08 5.79 4.73
N LEU A 245 15.38 6.66 3.77
CA LEU A 245 15.65 6.31 2.37
C LEU A 245 17.16 6.24 2.11
N THR A 246 17.86 5.38 2.85
CA THR A 246 19.34 5.32 2.90
C THR A 246 20.04 5.13 1.55
N TRP A 247 19.33 4.66 0.51
CA TRP A 247 19.86 4.63 -0.86
C TRP A 247 20.16 6.04 -1.40
N LEU A 248 19.48 7.08 -0.91
CA LEU A 248 19.77 8.49 -1.20
C LEU A 248 21.17 8.91 -0.75
N ASN A 249 21.74 8.24 0.26
CA ASN A 249 23.07 8.57 0.77
C ASN A 249 24.18 8.20 -0.22
N LYS A 250 23.86 7.38 -1.22
CA LYS A 250 24.76 6.98 -2.31
C LYS A 250 24.53 7.75 -3.60
N LEU A 251 23.52 8.62 -3.65
CA LEU A 251 23.29 9.46 -4.83
C LEU A 251 24.44 10.47 -4.92
N VAL A 252 25.25 10.32 -5.96
CA VAL A 252 26.38 11.20 -6.26
C VAL A 252 26.23 11.68 -7.70
N TYR A 253 26.26 13.00 -7.88
CA TYR A 253 26.41 13.61 -9.19
C TYR A 253 27.83 13.36 -9.75
N PHE A 254 27.94 12.69 -10.89
CA PHE A 254 29.17 12.64 -11.69
C PHE A 254 29.17 13.77 -12.73
N GLU A 255 30.19 14.63 -12.71
CA GLU A 255 30.46 15.51 -13.85
C GLU A 255 30.93 14.63 -15.01
N GLN A 256 30.45 14.90 -16.23
CA GLN A 256 30.70 14.07 -17.42
C GLN A 256 32.19 13.79 -17.71
N GLU A 257 33.12 14.56 -17.12
CA GLU A 257 34.55 14.31 -17.24
C GLU A 257 35.02 13.04 -16.52
N ASP A 258 34.35 12.62 -15.44
CA ASP A 258 34.76 11.46 -14.62
C ASP A 258 34.26 10.10 -15.16
N ILE A 259 33.30 10.11 -16.10
CA ILE A 259 32.71 8.87 -16.66
C ILE A 259 33.69 8.18 -17.65
N LYS A 260 34.76 8.84 -18.08
CA LYS A 260 35.73 8.28 -19.04
C LYS A 260 36.72 7.24 -18.47
N LYS A 261 36.62 6.83 -17.19
CA LYS A 261 37.61 5.92 -16.58
C LYS A 261 37.09 4.58 -16.05
N THR A 262 35.79 4.32 -16.07
CA THR A 262 35.27 3.00 -15.72
C THR A 262 34.68 2.35 -16.96
N GLY A 263 35.52 1.58 -17.66
CA GLY A 263 35.25 0.96 -18.96
C GLY A 263 34.09 -0.03 -18.95
N ILE A 264 32.87 0.49 -18.94
CA ILE A 264 31.66 -0.26 -19.22
C ILE A 264 30.79 0.60 -20.15
N GLU A 265 31.03 0.46 -21.45
CA GLU A 265 30.13 0.96 -22.48
C GLU A 265 28.89 0.07 -22.53
N TYR A 266 27.73 0.65 -22.20
CA TYR A 266 26.45 0.09 -22.64
C TYR A 266 25.81 1.11 -23.58
N GLU A 267 25.62 0.72 -24.83
CA GLU A 267 24.75 1.44 -25.76
C GLU A 267 23.30 1.31 -25.28
N THR A 268 22.71 2.44 -24.88
CA THR A 268 21.26 2.58 -24.83
C THR A 268 20.87 3.74 -25.73
N LYS A 269 20.18 3.41 -26.84
CA LYS A 269 19.39 4.38 -27.59
C LYS A 269 18.30 4.94 -26.66
N GLU A 270 18.27 6.27 -26.58
CA GLU A 270 17.22 7.11 -26.02
C GLU A 270 17.06 7.10 -24.48
N ASP A 271 17.71 8.10 -23.89
CA ASP A 271 17.34 8.93 -22.74
C ASP A 271 17.01 8.32 -21.36
N ILE A 272 17.74 8.87 -20.38
CA ILE A 272 17.70 8.75 -18.91
C ILE A 272 18.54 7.61 -18.31
N GLN A 273 19.75 7.96 -17.83
CA GLN A 273 20.50 7.17 -16.85
C GLN A 273 20.50 7.86 -15.48
N LEU A 274 19.85 7.22 -14.51
CA LEU A 274 20.20 7.35 -13.09
C LEU A 274 20.97 6.09 -12.72
N GLN A 275 22.26 6.21 -12.39
CA GLN A 275 23.05 5.09 -11.89
C GLN A 275 22.74 4.85 -10.41
N PHE A 276 22.46 3.59 -10.06
CA PHE A 276 22.45 3.11 -8.69
C PHE A 276 23.70 2.23 -8.50
N LEU A 277 24.58 2.61 -7.56
CA LEU A 277 25.73 1.81 -7.12
C LEU A 277 25.41 0.99 -5.85
#